data_AF-A0A7Y6UBQ7-F1
#
_entry.id   AF-A0A7Y6UBQ7-F1
#
_cell.length_a   1.000
_cell.length_b   1.000
_cell.length_c   1.000
_cell.angle_alpha   90.00
_cell.angle_beta   90.00
_cell.angle_gamma   90.00
#
_symmetry.space_group_name_H-M   'P 1'
#
loop_
_entity.id
_entity.type
_entity.pdbx_description
1 polymer ?
#
loop_
_entity_poly.entity_id
_entity_poly.type
_entity_poly.pdbx_seq_one_letter_code
_entity_poly.pdbx_strand_id
1 'polypeptide(L)' 'TIPANKRNYRKQKDHVKVMNTMKALKKQLGEEVKEGRPKGSGTAEQTVREWQESHPAGKKADCIRETGLAKHTVYKWWK' A
#
# COMPACT_ATOMS: atom_id res chain seq x y z
N THR A 1 25.03 19.25 -6.42
CA THR A 1 23.98 18.59 -7.24
C THR A 1 24.13 17.08 -7.10
N ILE A 2 23.05 16.34 -6.84
CA ILE A 2 23.12 14.88 -6.77
C ILE A 2 23.28 14.34 -8.20
N PRO A 3 24.29 13.50 -8.49
CA PRO A 3 24.45 12.90 -9.81
C PRO A 3 23.25 12.01 -10.15
N ALA A 4 22.87 11.95 -11.43
CA ALA A 4 21.87 11.01 -11.92
C ALA A 4 22.16 9.58 -11.42
N ASN A 5 21.12 8.83 -11.07
CA ASN A 5 21.16 7.47 -10.50
C ASN A 5 21.77 7.30 -9.08
N LYS A 6 21.95 8.38 -8.30
CA LYS A 6 22.34 8.26 -6.88
C LYS A 6 21.17 8.54 -5.94
N ARG A 7 20.97 7.68 -4.94
CA ARG A 7 20.06 7.92 -3.80
C ARG A 7 20.90 8.14 -2.54
N ASN A 8 20.86 9.36 -1.99
CA ASN A 8 21.75 9.79 -0.89
C ASN A 8 23.24 9.51 -1.20
N TYR A 9 23.71 9.97 -2.37
CA TYR A 9 25.09 9.81 -2.87
C TYR A 9 25.60 8.36 -3.05
N ARG A 10 24.74 7.36 -2.89
CA ARG A 10 25.06 5.94 -3.07
C ARG A 10 24.40 5.36 -4.33
N LYS A 11 24.98 4.29 -4.87
CA LYS A 11 24.30 3.44 -5.87
C LYS A 11 23.09 2.77 -5.22
N GLN A 12 22.05 2.46 -6.00
CA GLN A 12 20.80 1.87 -5.51
C GLN A 12 21.05 0.58 -4.69
N LYS A 13 21.93 -0.31 -5.16
CA LYS A 13 22.30 -1.56 -4.47
C LYS A 13 22.81 -1.29 -3.05
N ASP A 14 23.73 -0.34 -2.91
CA ASP A 14 24.35 0.00 -1.62
C ASP A 14 23.36 0.70 -0.70
N HIS A 15 22.53 1.57 -1.27
CA HIS A 15 21.45 2.24 -0.54
C HIS A 15 20.46 1.22 0.07
N VAL A 16 20.02 0.25 -0.72
CA VAL A 16 19.10 -0.82 -0.27
C VAL A 16 19.75 -1.67 0.81
N LYS A 17 21.04 -2.03 0.65
CA LYS A 17 21.77 -2.81 1.66
C LYS A 17 21.82 -2.08 3.00
N VAL A 18 22.23 -0.81 3.01
CA VAL A 18 22.29 0.01 4.24
C VAL A 18 20.91 0.13 4.89
N MET A 19 19.87 0.44 4.10
CA MET A 19 18.50 0.55 4.60
C MET A 19 18.02 -0.74 5.28
N ASN A 20 18.23 -1.89 4.64
CA ASN A 20 17.82 -3.19 5.18
C ASN A 20 18.61 -3.56 6.44
N THR A 21 19.91 -3.29 6.49
CA THR A 21 20.73 -3.55 7.68
C THR A 21 20.26 -2.71 8.87
N MET A 22 20.02 -1.41 8.67
CA MET A 22 19.52 -0.54 9.73
C MET A 22 18.13 -0.97 10.21
N LYS A 23 17.26 -1.38 9.29
CA LYS A 23 15.94 -1.93 9.62
C LYS A 23 16.04 -3.17 10.51
N ALA A 24 16.95 -4.09 10.17
CA ALA A 24 17.17 -5.32 10.94
C ALA A 24 17.72 -5.02 12.34
N LEU A 25 18.67 -4.09 12.45
CA LEU A 25 19.24 -3.67 13.74
C LEU A 25 18.16 -3.07 14.65
N LYS A 26 17.33 -2.16 14.13
CA LYS A 26 16.21 -1.58 14.89
C LYS A 26 15.26 -2.65 15.43
N LYS A 27 14.95 -3.65 14.61
CA LYS A 27 14.12 -4.79 15.02
C LYS A 27 14.78 -5.62 16.13
N GLN A 28 16.10 -5.82 16.08
CA GLN A 28 16.86 -6.49 17.14
C GLN A 28 16.89 -5.69 18.45
N LEU A 29 16.92 -4.36 18.37
CA LEU A 29 16.88 -3.46 19.52
C LEU A 29 15.46 -3.25 20.09
N GLY A 30 14.44 -3.89 19.49
CA GLY A 30 13.05 -3.77 19.94
C GLY A 30 12.37 -2.46 19.55
N GLU A 31 12.97 -1.65 18.66
CA GLU A 31 12.32 -0.44 18.14
C GLU A 31 11.13 -0.81 17.24
N GLU A 32 10.07 0.00 17.29
CA GLU A 32 8.95 -0.14 16.36
C GLU A 32 9.43 0.16 14.93
N VAL A 33 9.34 -0.85 14.07
CA VAL A 33 9.68 -0.73 12.65
C VAL A 33 8.42 -1.00 11.83
N LYS A 34 7.94 0.01 11.09
CA LYS A 34 6.84 -0.17 10.14
C LYS A 34 7.26 -1.11 9.01
N GLU A 35 6.59 -2.25 8.90
CA GLU A 35 6.86 -3.23 7.85
C GLU A 35 5.98 -2.96 6.62
N GLY A 36 6.59 -2.36 5.59
CA GLY A 36 6.01 -2.31 4.26
C GLY A 36 4.67 -1.57 4.19
N ARG A 37 3.80 -2.05 3.28
CA ARG A 37 2.47 -1.51 3.06
C ARG A 37 1.55 -1.94 4.22
N PRO A 38 0.64 -1.08 4.72
CA PRO A 38 -0.27 -1.46 5.81
C PRO A 38 -1.02 -2.77 5.52
N LYS A 39 -1.26 -3.59 6.55
CA LYS A 39 -2.09 -4.81 6.37
C LYS A 39 -3.46 -4.41 5.80
N GLY A 40 -3.96 -5.20 4.84
CA GLY A 40 -5.22 -4.91 4.13
C GLY A 40 -5.10 -3.91 2.97
N SER A 41 -3.93 -3.28 2.77
CA SER A 41 -3.71 -2.36 1.65
C SER A 41 -3.48 -3.12 0.32
N GLY A 42 -4.53 -3.73 -0.20
CA GLY A 42 -4.51 -4.53 -1.43
C GLY A 42 -5.80 -5.31 -1.67
N THR A 43 -6.69 -5.38 -0.68
CA THR A 43 -7.96 -6.11 -0.75
C THR A 43 -9.07 -5.30 -1.41
N ALA A 44 -8.84 -4.01 -1.73
CA ALA A 44 -9.89 -3.12 -2.22
C ALA A 44 -10.56 -3.61 -3.52
N GLU A 45 -9.83 -4.24 -4.43
CA GLU A 45 -10.42 -4.84 -5.64
C GLU A 45 -11.36 -5.98 -5.27
N GLN A 46 -10.90 -6.90 -4.43
CA GLN A 46 -11.69 -8.03 -3.96
C GLN A 46 -12.94 -7.57 -3.21
N THR A 47 -12.80 -6.60 -2.29
CA THR A 47 -13.92 -6.02 -1.54
C THR A 47 -14.96 -5.39 -2.47
N VAL A 48 -14.53 -4.63 -3.49
CA VAL A 48 -15.46 -4.02 -4.45
C VAL A 48 -16.15 -5.06 -5.33
N ARG A 49 -15.47 -6.15 -5.69
CA ARG A 49 -16.04 -7.25 -6.48
C ARG A 49 -17.09 -8.03 -5.66
N GLU A 50 -16.73 -8.49 -4.47
CA GLU A 50 -17.63 -9.24 -3.58
C GLU A 50 -18.87 -8.41 -3.20
N TRP A 51 -18.69 -7.09 -3.03
CA TRP A 51 -19.82 -6.19 -2.81
C TRP A 51 -20.76 -6.12 -4.03
N GLN A 52 -20.24 -6.02 -5.25
CA GLN A 52 -21.07 -6.01 -6.47
C GLN A 52 -21.80 -7.34 -6.70
N GLU A 53 -21.16 -8.47 -6.41
CA GLU A 53 -21.78 -9.80 -6.53
C GLU A 53 -22.96 -9.98 -5.56
N SER A 54 -22.86 -9.42 -4.35
CA SER A 54 -23.94 -9.41 -3.37
C SER A 54 -25.00 -8.32 -3.62
N HIS A 55 -24.67 -7.27 -4.37
CA HIS A 55 -25.53 -6.13 -4.65
C HIS A 55 -25.67 -5.88 -6.16
N PRO A 56 -26.37 -6.74 -6.91
CA PRO A 56 -26.47 -6.64 -8.37
C PRO A 56 -27.15 -5.36 -8.86
N ALA A 57 -27.98 -4.72 -8.03
CA ALA A 57 -28.60 -3.41 -8.30
C ALA A 57 -27.90 -2.24 -7.57
N GLY A 58 -26.80 -2.51 -6.88
CA GLY A 58 -26.08 -1.56 -6.05
C GLY A 58 -25.39 -0.47 -6.87
N LYS A 59 -25.30 0.75 -6.33
CA LYS A 59 -24.60 1.87 -6.98
C LYS A 59 -23.23 2.07 -6.34
N LYS A 60 -22.31 2.71 -7.08
CA LYS A 60 -20.99 3.12 -6.58
C LYS A 60 -21.06 3.85 -5.23
N ALA A 61 -22.07 4.69 -5.04
CA ALA A 61 -22.26 5.46 -3.81
C ALA A 61 -22.57 4.56 -2.60
N ASP A 62 -23.34 3.48 -2.80
CA ASP A 62 -23.68 2.52 -1.75
C ASP A 62 -22.45 1.71 -1.36
N CYS A 63 -21.68 1.24 -2.35
CA CYS A 63 -20.42 0.57 -2.11
C CYS A 63 -19.43 1.44 -1.33
N ILE A 64 -19.29 2.73 -1.67
CA ILE A 64 -18.43 3.68 -0.91
C ILE A 64 -18.90 3.78 0.55
N ARG A 65 -20.21 3.92 0.77
CA ARG A 65 -20.80 4.07 2.11
C ARG A 65 -20.63 2.81 2.96
N GLU A 66 -20.81 1.64 2.37
CA GLU A 66 -20.81 0.36 3.09
C GLU A 66 -19.41 -0.24 3.27
N THR A 67 -18.53 -0.11 2.28
CA THR A 67 -17.15 -0.63 2.36
C THR A 67 -16.19 0.35 3.03
N GLY A 68 -16.56 1.63 3.17
CA GLY A 68 -15.69 2.69 3.66
C GLY A 68 -14.52 3.02 2.74
N LEU A 69 -14.48 2.45 1.53
CA LEU A 69 -13.43 2.72 0.55
C LEU A 69 -13.59 4.12 -0.03
N ALA A 70 -12.45 4.79 -0.25
CA ALA A 70 -12.44 6.09 -0.89
C ALA A 70 -13.04 6.02 -2.31
N LYS A 71 -13.73 7.11 -2.72
CA LYS A 71 -14.39 7.21 -4.04
C LYS A 71 -13.50 6.76 -5.20
N HIS A 72 -12.26 7.26 -5.26
CA HIS A 72 -11.34 6.93 -6.35
C HIS A 72 -11.00 5.43 -6.40
N THR A 73 -10.95 4.76 -5.25
CA THR A 73 -10.68 3.32 -5.15
C THR A 73 -11.86 2.51 -5.68
N VAL A 74 -13.08 2.83 -5.25
CA VAL A 74 -14.29 2.15 -5.75
C VAL A 74 -14.43 2.36 -7.26
N TYR A 75 -14.27 3.59 -7.74
CA TYR A 75 -14.40 3.91 -9.16
C TYR A 75 -13.36 3.19 -10.03
N LYS A 76 -12.15 2.99 -9.52
CA LYS A 76 -11.09 2.26 -10.22
C LYS A 76 -11.46 0.79 -10.46
N TRP A 77 -12.12 0.15 -9.51
CA TRP A 77 -12.39 -1.30 -9.52
C TRP A 77 -13.82 -1.66 -9.88
N TRP A 78 -14.68 -0.67 -10.09
CA TRP A 78 -16.05 -0.87 -10.55
C TRP A 78 -16.06 -1.33 -12.01
N LYS A 79 -16.79 -2.41 -12.30
CA LYS A 79 -16.94 -2.94 -13.67
C LYS A 79 -18.30 -2.62 -14.24
#